data_AF-A0A970YLD4-F1
#
_entry.id   AF-A0A970YLD4-F1
#
_cell.length_a   1.000
_cell.length_b   1.000
_cell.length_c   1.000
_cell.angle_alpha   90.00
_cell.angle_beta   90.00
_cell.angle_gamma   90.00
#
_symmetry.space_group_name_H-M   'P 1'
#
loop_
_entity.id
_entity.type
_entity.pdbx_description
1 polymer ?
#
loop_
_entity_poly.entity_id
_entity_poly.type
_entity_poly.pdbx_seq_one_letter_code
_entity_poly.pdbx_strand_id
1 'polypeptide(L)' 'MLYVVFIGFLMGLANLIPGVSGGTIALLGGLYERFVGSISMLTALKIRREEILFL' A
#
# COMPACT_ATOMS: atom_id res chain seq x y z
N MET A 1 12.21 1.80 -4.06
CA MET A 1 11.43 0.96 -5.01
C MET A 1 11.41 -0.50 -4.58
N LEU A 2 12.56 -1.18 -4.47
CA LEU A 2 12.63 -2.60 -4.06
C LEU A 2 11.95 -2.88 -2.71
N TYR A 3 12.14 -2.01 -1.71
CA TYR A 3 11.46 -2.10 -0.41
C TYR A 3 9.93 -2.05 -0.53
N VAL A 4 9.40 -1.14 -1.35
CA VAL A 4 7.95 -0.98 -1.57
C VAL A 4 7.39 -2.23 -2.24
N VAL A 5 8.09 -2.77 -3.24
CA VAL A 5 7.71 -4.02 -3.91
C VAL A 5 7.69 -5.19 -2.92
N PHE A 6 8.69 -5.29 -2.03
CA PHE A 6 8.74 -6.34 -1.02
C PHE A 6 7.60 -6.23 -0.01
N ILE A 7 7.33 -5.04 0.53
CA ILE A 7 6.19 -4.83 1.43
C ILE A 7 4.87 -5.10 0.72
N GLY A 8 4.69 -4.64 -0.52
CA GLY A 8 3.50 -4.92 -1.33
C GLY A 8 3.29 -6.42 -1.57
N PHE A 9 4.38 -7.17 -1.82
CA PHE A 9 4.33 -8.63 -1.91
C PHE A 9 3.86 -9.26 -0.59
N LEU A 10 4.41 -8.84 0.55
CA LEU A 10 3.98 -9.32 1.87
C LEU A 10 2.53 -8.94 2.20
N MET A 11 2.07 -7.76 1.78
CA MET A 11 0.67 -7.34 1.89
C MET A 11 -0.25 -8.27 1.10
N GLY A 12 0.18 -8.68 -0.10
CA GLY A 12 -0.54 -9.68 -0.91
C GLY A 12 -0.59 -11.04 -0.23
N LEU A 13 0.53 -11.50 0.34
CA LEU A 13 0.59 -12.75 1.09
C LEU A 13 -0.26 -12.73 2.36
N ALA A 14 -0.40 -11.58 3.03
CA ALA A 14 -1.25 -11.45 4.20
C ALA A 14 -2.71 -11.82 3.91
N ASN A 15 -3.21 -11.52 2.70
CA ASN A 15 -4.58 -11.87 2.30
C ASN A 15 -4.83 -13.40 2.18
N LEU A 16 -3.78 -14.23 2.16
CA LEU A 16 -3.90 -15.69 2.17
C LEU A 16 -4.08 -16.25 3.60
N ILE A 17 -3.72 -15.47 4.63
CA ILE A 17 -3.77 -15.92 6.02
C ILE A 17 -5.03 -15.33 6.68
N PRO A 18 -6.00 -16.17 7.08
CA PRO A 18 -7.19 -15.69 7.77
C PRO A 18 -6.84 -14.89 9.02
N GLY A 19 -7.38 -13.67 9.11
CA GLY A 19 -7.14 -12.78 10.25
C GLY A 19 -5.92 -11.87 10.15
N VAL A 20 -5.11 -11.96 9.07
CA VAL A 20 -4.00 -11.02 8.82
C VAL A 20 -4.44 -9.97 7.78
N SER A 21 -4.35 -8.69 8.14
CA SER A 21 -4.67 -7.58 7.24
C SER A 21 -3.41 -7.10 6.51
N GLY A 22 -3.50 -6.94 5.18
CA GLY A 22 -2.46 -6.27 4.39
C GLY A 22 -2.21 -4.82 4.86
N GLY A 23 -3.21 -4.15 5.42
CA GLY A 23 -3.04 -2.81 6.02
C GLY A 23 -2.07 -2.81 7.21
N THR A 24 -2.07 -3.88 8.02
CA THR A 24 -1.13 -4.04 9.14
C THR A 24 0.30 -4.24 8.62
N ILE A 25 0.48 -4.99 7.52
CA ILE A 25 1.79 -5.15 6.89
C ILE A 25 2.31 -3.82 6.33
N ALA A 26 1.44 -3.02 5.69
CA ALA A 26 1.79 -1.68 5.26
C ALA A 26 2.20 -0.76 6.42
N LEU A 27 1.53 -0.89 7.58
CA LEU A 27 1.81 -0.11 8.79
C LEU A 27 3.16 -0.49 9.39
N LEU A 28 3.40 -1.79 9.60
CA LEU A 28 4.69 -2.29 10.09
C LEU A 28 5.84 -1.96 9.12
N GLY A 29 5.56 -1.96 7.82
CA GLY A 29 6.49 -1.52 6.79
C GLY A 29 6.66 0.00 6.69
N GLY A 30 5.99 0.81 7.51
CA GLY A 30 6.08 2.27 7.47
C GLY A 30 5.57 2.90 6.17
N LEU A 31 4.82 2.15 5.35
CA LEU A 31 4.26 2.62 4.08
C LEU A 31 2.78 2.99 4.18
N TYR A 32 2.13 2.72 5.31
CA TYR A 32 0.69 2.91 5.50
C TYR A 32 0.23 4.34 5.22
N GLU A 33 0.88 5.36 5.80
CA GLU A 33 0.51 6.76 5.57
C GLU A 33 0.60 7.15 4.10
N ARG A 34 1.65 6.68 3.41
CA ARG A 34 1.80 6.90 1.97
C ARG A 34 0.74 6.16 1.18
N PHE A 35 0.45 4.90 1.52
CA PHE A 35 -0.59 4.08 0.89
C PHE A 35 -1.98 4.71 1.00
N VAL A 36 -2.40 5.07 2.21
CA VAL A 36 -3.69 5.73 2.45
C VAL A 36 -3.72 7.12 1.79
N GLY A 37 -2.62 7.86 1.84
CA GLY A 37 -2.48 9.15 1.16
C GLY A 37 -2.67 9.06 -0.35
N SER A 38 -2.02 8.09 -1.00
CA SER A 38 -2.15 7.86 -2.45
C SER A 38 -3.58 7.46 -2.85
N ILE A 39 -4.22 6.58 -2.07
CA ILE A 39 -5.64 6.22 -2.26
C ILE A 39 -6.56 7.43 -2.05
N SER A 40 -6.30 8.26 -1.04
CA SER A 40 -7.07 9.48 -0.78
C SER A 40 -7.00 10.45 -1.96
N MET A 41 -5.83 10.62 -2.58
CA MET A 41 -5.68 11.48 -3.76
C MET A 41 -6.41 10.94 -4.99
N LEU A 42 -6.33 9.62 -5.23
CA LEU A 42 -7.14 8.97 -6.28
C LEU A 42 -8.63 9.16 -6.04
N THR A 43 -9.08 9.00 -4.78
CA THR A 43 -10.49 9.18 -4.38
C THR A 43 -10.95 10.61 -4.58
N ALA A 44 -10.07 11.59 -4.34
CA ALA A 44 -10.31 13.01 -4.60
C ALA A 44 -10.18 13.39 -6.09
N LEU A 45 -10.05 12.41 -7.00
CA LEU A 45 -9.83 12.58 -8.45
C LEU A 45 -8.58 13.43 -8.79
N LYS A 46 -7.64 13.56 -7.85
CA LYS A 46 -6.34 14.22 -8.04
C LYS A 46 -5.31 13.20 -8.52
N ILE A 47 -5.54 12.68 -9.72
CA ILE A 47 -4.72 11.61 -10.28
C ILE A 47 -3.35 12.16 -10.68
N ARG A 48 -2.30 11.66 -10.04
CA ARG A 48 -0.90 11.93 -10.40
C ARG A 48 -0.19 10.63 -10.74
N ARG A 49 0.76 10.69 -11.68
CA ARG A 49 1.46 9.49 -12.17
C ARG A 49 2.25 8.81 -11.06
N GLU A 50 2.80 9.58 -10.12
CA GLU A 50 3.60 9.08 -9.02
C GLU A 50 2.78 8.27 -8.01
N GLU A 51 1.50 8.64 -7.82
CA GLU A 51 0.58 7.91 -6.94
C GLU A 51 0.13 6.60 -7.57
N ILE A 52 -0.16 6.63 -8.89
CA ILE A 52 -0.48 5.41 -9.66
C ILE A 52 0.70 4.45 -9.71
N LEU A 53 1.92 4.96 -9.91
CA LEU A 53 3.12 4.12 -9.97
C LEU A 53 3.52 3.53 -8.62
N PHE A 54 3.06 4.13 -7.54
CA PHE A 54 3.33 3.66 -6.18
C PHE A 54 2.33 2.59 -5.72
N LEU A 55 1.06 2.73 -6.11
CA LEU A 55 -0.02 1.78 -5.82
C LEU A 55 0.06 0.52 -6.69
#